data_AF-A0A5D0HU81-F1
#
_entry.id   AF-A0A5D0HU81-F1
#
_cell.length_a   1.000
_cell.length_b   1.000
_cell.length_c   1.000
_cell.angle_alpha   90.00
_cell.angle_beta   90.00
_cell.angle_gamma   90.00
#
_symmetry.space_group_name_H-M   'P 1'
#
loop_
_entity.id
_entity.type
_entity.pdbx_description
1 polymer ?
#
loop_
_entity_poly.entity_id
_entity_poly.type
_entity_poly.pdbx_seq_one_letter_code
_entity_poly.pdbx_strand_id
1 'polypeptide(L)'
;MKLKRIILAIGILSFLFGCKKETRYTDKHGNIIIEKGGKMSIIPAEYEKTGTSYKIFLRNETNKSIIIKDRFTLSPNEEKTFVFVDTDSILFNIGPEIYFGEYGLETDDKEGQLAGIGGKFWEKYNVPDDVEYGFVIVPPGKGDIATE
;
A
#
# COMPACT_ATOMS: atom_id res chain seq x y z
N MET A 1 -68.96 39.92 -10.29
CA MET A 1 -68.63 39.33 -8.96
C MET A 1 -67.23 38.75 -9.06
N LYS A 2 -66.28 39.23 -8.23
CA LYS A 2 -64.84 38.95 -8.33
C LYS A 2 -64.52 37.53 -7.84
N LEU A 3 -63.99 36.66 -8.70
CA LEU A 3 -63.51 35.35 -8.25
C LEU A 3 -62.06 35.47 -7.78
N LYS A 4 -61.87 35.18 -6.49
CA LYS A 4 -60.61 35.29 -5.74
C LYS A 4 -59.69 34.11 -6.06
N ARG A 5 -58.39 34.40 -6.10
CA ARG A 5 -57.27 33.46 -6.19
C ARG A 5 -57.32 32.42 -5.05
N ILE A 6 -57.11 31.15 -5.38
CA ILE A 6 -56.65 30.14 -4.41
C ILE A 6 -55.29 29.64 -4.91
N ILE A 7 -54.26 30.06 -4.19
CA ILE A 7 -52.89 29.56 -4.31
C ILE A 7 -52.87 28.27 -3.50
N LEU A 8 -52.82 27.11 -4.15
CA LEU A 8 -52.52 25.85 -3.50
C LEU A 8 -51.05 25.54 -3.75
N ALA A 9 -50.21 25.96 -2.80
CA ALA A 9 -48.82 25.57 -2.71
C ALA A 9 -48.77 24.08 -2.36
N ILE A 10 -48.69 23.21 -3.37
CA ILE A 10 -48.21 21.86 -3.16
C ILE A 10 -46.69 21.97 -3.13
N GLY A 11 -46.18 22.09 -1.90
CA GLY A 11 -44.76 22.00 -1.62
C GLY A 11 -44.25 20.66 -2.12
N ILE A 12 -43.52 20.69 -3.24
CA ILE A 12 -42.61 19.62 -3.59
C ILE A 12 -41.50 19.74 -2.55
N LEU A 13 -41.62 18.95 -1.49
CA LEU A 13 -40.52 18.66 -0.60
C LEU A 13 -39.56 17.78 -1.40
N SER A 14 -38.78 18.42 -2.26
CA SER A 14 -37.65 17.82 -2.94
C SER A 14 -36.63 17.45 -1.89
N PHE A 15 -36.80 16.29 -1.26
CA PHE A 15 -35.66 15.57 -0.69
C PHE A 15 -34.78 15.17 -1.89
N LEU A 16 -33.99 16.15 -2.37
CA LEU A 16 -32.77 15.88 -3.11
C LEU A 16 -31.82 15.27 -2.08
N PHE A 17 -32.01 13.99 -1.76
CA PHE A 17 -30.93 13.18 -1.23
C PHE A 17 -29.85 13.18 -2.31
N GLY A 18 -28.90 14.09 -2.15
CA GLY A 18 -27.77 14.26 -3.06
C GLY A 18 -27.04 12.93 -3.15
N CYS A 19 -27.31 12.19 -4.22
CA CYS A 19 -26.47 11.08 -4.63
C CYS A 19 -25.11 11.73 -4.94
N LYS A 20 -24.16 11.59 -4.02
CA LYS A 20 -22.84 12.23 -4.15
C LYS A 20 -22.22 11.71 -5.45
N LYS A 21 -21.87 12.63 -6.35
CA LYS A 21 -21.34 12.30 -7.69
C LYS A 21 -20.09 11.42 -7.54
N GLU A 22 -20.08 10.32 -8.27
CA GLU A 22 -18.96 9.40 -8.34
C GLU A 22 -18.12 9.74 -9.57
N THR A 23 -16.82 9.98 -9.39
CA THR A 23 -15.87 10.18 -10.48
C THR A 23 -15.00 8.93 -10.58
N ARG A 24 -14.84 8.40 -11.79
CA ARG A 24 -13.92 7.28 -12.08
C ARG A 24 -12.90 7.71 -13.11
N TYR A 25 -11.62 7.42 -12.87
CA TYR A 25 -10.55 7.64 -13.84
C TYR A 25 -9.42 6.64 -13.64
N THR A 26 -8.67 6.38 -14.71
CA THR A 26 -7.51 5.48 -14.71
C THR A 26 -6.24 6.31 -14.57
N ASP A 27 -5.35 5.93 -13.65
CA ASP A 27 -4.06 6.59 -13.51
C ASP A 27 -3.03 6.07 -14.53
N LYS A 28 -1.81 6.63 -14.50
CA LYS A 28 -0.72 6.24 -15.42
C LYS A 28 -0.23 4.80 -15.24
N HIS A 29 -0.63 4.13 -14.15
CA HIS A 29 -0.28 2.77 -13.81
C HIS A 29 -1.44 1.79 -14.08
N GLY A 30 -2.55 2.26 -14.65
CA GLY A 30 -3.72 1.43 -14.93
C GLY A 30 -4.69 1.28 -13.76
N ASN A 31 -4.41 1.86 -12.59
CA ASN A 31 -5.29 1.75 -11.44
C ASN A 31 -6.57 2.55 -11.66
N ILE A 32 -7.71 1.98 -11.26
CA ILE A 32 -9.00 2.67 -11.33
C ILE A 32 -9.23 3.42 -10.01
N ILE A 33 -9.25 4.75 -10.07
CA ILE A 33 -9.57 5.61 -8.94
C ILE A 33 -11.06 5.93 -8.95
N ILE A 34 -11.72 5.76 -7.80
CA ILE A 34 -13.14 6.04 -7.59
C ILE A 34 -13.27 7.08 -6.48
N GLU A 35 -13.75 8.28 -6.82
CA GLU A 35 -14.03 9.35 -5.86
C GLU A 35 -15.53 9.48 -5.63
N LYS A 36 -15.99 9.32 -4.39
CA LYS A 36 -17.40 9.47 -4.04
C LYS A 36 -17.56 10.20 -2.73
N GLY A 37 -17.93 11.47 -2.81
CA GLY A 37 -18.36 12.22 -1.64
C GLY A 37 -17.28 12.46 -0.58
N GLY A 38 -16.05 12.71 -1.02
CA GLY A 38 -14.86 12.88 -0.17
C GLY A 38 -14.15 11.58 0.18
N LYS A 39 -14.68 10.42 -0.25
CA LYS A 39 -13.99 9.13 -0.14
C LYS A 39 -13.30 8.81 -1.46
N MET A 40 -12.09 8.27 -1.38
CA MET A 40 -11.33 7.75 -2.50
C MET A 40 -11.17 6.23 -2.30
N SER A 41 -11.36 5.47 -3.37
CA SER A 41 -11.08 4.04 -3.45
C SER A 41 -10.25 3.76 -4.68
N ILE A 42 -9.39 2.74 -4.63
CA ILE A 42 -8.48 2.37 -5.70
C ILE A 42 -8.70 0.89 -5.98
N ILE A 43 -8.98 0.55 -7.24
CA ILE A 43 -8.87 -0.82 -7.74
C ILE A 43 -7.52 -0.89 -8.45
N PRO A 44 -6.54 -1.62 -7.90
CA PRO A 44 -5.22 -1.72 -8.50
C PRO A 44 -5.30 -2.45 -9.85
N ALA A 45 -4.44 -2.07 -10.80
CA ALA A 45 -4.21 -2.89 -11.99
C ALA A 45 -3.41 -4.13 -11.63
N GLU A 46 -3.63 -5.21 -12.38
CA GLU A 46 -2.75 -6.38 -12.34
C GLU A 46 -1.31 -5.97 -12.73
N TYR A 47 -0.35 -6.55 -12.04
CA TYR A 47 1.07 -6.32 -12.23
C TYR A 47 1.67 -7.41 -13.10
N GLU A 48 2.25 -7.00 -14.22
CA GLU A 48 2.98 -7.90 -15.12
C GLU A 48 4.46 -7.92 -14.75
N LYS A 49 4.99 -9.10 -14.41
CA LYS A 49 6.42 -9.30 -14.16
C LYS A 49 7.19 -9.23 -15.48
N THR A 50 8.25 -8.43 -15.50
CA THR A 50 9.01 -8.13 -16.73
C THR A 50 10.49 -8.47 -16.65
N GLY A 51 10.96 -8.94 -15.49
CA GLY A 51 12.39 -9.01 -15.17
C GLY A 51 12.96 -7.66 -14.72
N THR A 52 12.10 -6.70 -14.36
CA THR A 52 12.55 -5.38 -13.90
C THR A 52 13.23 -5.50 -12.55
N SER A 53 14.31 -4.73 -12.37
CA SER A 53 15.08 -4.67 -11.13
C SER A 53 14.68 -3.45 -10.31
N TYR A 54 14.55 -3.65 -9.00
CA TYR A 54 14.20 -2.65 -8.00
C TYR A 54 15.25 -2.66 -6.89
N LYS A 55 15.60 -1.50 -6.34
CA LYS A 55 16.40 -1.40 -5.12
C LYS A 55 15.48 -1.45 -3.92
N ILE A 56 15.76 -2.40 -3.04
CA ILE A 56 15.06 -2.59 -1.78
C ILE A 56 16.01 -2.24 -0.64
N PHE A 57 15.55 -1.39 0.27
CA PHE A 57 16.17 -1.14 1.57
C PHE A 57 15.59 -2.08 2.63
N LEU A 58 16.45 -2.71 3.42
CA LEU A 58 16.08 -3.50 4.59
C LEU A 58 16.81 -3.01 5.82
N ARG A 59 16.10 -2.91 6.94
CA ARG A 59 16.68 -2.67 8.27
C ARG A 59 16.22 -3.71 9.26
N ASN A 60 17.12 -4.22 10.09
CA ASN A 60 16.77 -5.16 11.16
C ASN A 60 16.69 -4.42 12.51
N GLU A 61 15.48 -4.17 13.02
CA GLU A 61 15.28 -3.60 14.36
C GLU A 61 15.12 -4.65 15.46
N THR A 62 15.33 -5.93 15.14
CA THR A 62 15.32 -7.00 16.13
C THR A 62 16.67 -7.12 16.84
N ASN A 63 16.70 -7.89 17.91
CA ASN A 63 17.92 -8.23 18.65
C ASN A 63 18.60 -9.52 18.15
N LYS A 64 18.19 -10.06 17.00
CA LYS A 64 18.74 -11.29 16.41
C LYS A 64 19.22 -11.04 14.99
N SER A 65 20.22 -11.79 14.55
CA SER A 65 20.58 -11.81 13.14
C SER A 65 19.50 -12.50 12.32
N ILE A 66 19.16 -11.90 11.18
CA ILE A 66 18.15 -12.41 10.25
C ILE A 66 18.86 -12.90 9.00
N ILE A 67 18.58 -14.13 8.60
CA ILE A 67 19.15 -14.72 7.40
C ILE A 67 18.14 -14.56 6.27
N ILE A 68 18.55 -13.87 5.22
CA ILE A 68 17.85 -13.79 3.96
C ILE A 68 18.42 -14.91 3.10
N LYS A 69 17.63 -15.96 2.88
CA LYS A 69 18.11 -17.19 2.23
C LYS A 69 18.77 -16.89 0.89
N ASP A 70 19.90 -17.56 0.65
CA ASP A 70 20.72 -17.47 -0.57
C ASP A 70 21.21 -16.05 -0.95
N ARG A 71 21.15 -15.09 -0.02
CA ARG A 71 21.58 -13.70 -0.29
C ARG A 71 22.56 -13.16 0.74
N PHE A 72 22.12 -12.96 1.98
CA PHE A 72 22.93 -12.35 3.03
C PHE A 72 22.30 -12.52 4.42
N THR A 73 23.08 -12.21 5.45
CA THR A 73 22.61 -12.09 6.84
C THR A 73 22.59 -10.61 7.23
N LEU A 74 21.55 -10.18 7.93
CA LEU A 74 21.43 -8.85 8.53
C LEU A 74 21.56 -8.96 10.04
N SER A 75 22.57 -8.30 10.60
CA SER A 75 22.81 -8.23 12.04
C SER A 75 21.81 -7.30 12.73
N PRO A 76 21.66 -7.35 14.07
CA PRO A 76 20.84 -6.39 14.80
C PRO A 76 21.22 -4.94 14.48
N ASN A 77 20.23 -4.10 14.17
CA ASN A 77 20.36 -2.70 13.75
C ASN A 77 21.12 -2.44 12.44
N GLU A 78 21.52 -3.50 11.73
CA GLU A 78 22.11 -3.37 10.41
C GLU A 78 21.04 -2.97 9.39
N GLU A 79 21.48 -2.28 8.35
CA GLU A 79 20.67 -1.95 7.20
C GLU A 79 21.43 -2.28 5.91
N LYS A 80 20.68 -2.59 4.86
CA LYS A 80 21.24 -2.96 3.57
C LYS A 80 20.29 -2.62 2.45
N THR A 81 20.82 -1.96 1.43
CA THR A 81 20.17 -1.83 0.13
C THR A 81 20.66 -2.95 -0.77
N PHE A 82 19.76 -3.57 -1.53
CA PHE A 82 20.09 -4.60 -2.50
C PHE A 82 19.14 -4.56 -3.70
N VAL A 83 19.56 -5.17 -4.80
CA VAL A 83 18.74 -5.26 -6.02
C VAL A 83 17.88 -6.52 -5.97
N PHE A 84 16.61 -6.37 -6.31
CA PHE A 84 15.60 -7.41 -6.35
C PHE A 84 14.88 -7.39 -7.71
N VAL A 85 14.68 -8.56 -8.32
CA VAL A 85 14.04 -8.69 -9.63
C VAL A 85 12.60 -9.15 -9.44
N ASP A 86 11.65 -8.58 -10.18
CA ASP A 86 10.21 -8.89 -10.02
C ASP A 86 9.81 -10.35 -10.31
N THR A 87 10.67 -11.12 -10.98
CA THR A 87 10.49 -12.56 -11.21
C THR A 87 10.96 -13.43 -10.05
N ASP A 88 11.56 -12.84 -9.02
CA ASP A 88 12.23 -13.53 -7.93
C ASP A 88 11.39 -13.49 -6.63
N SER A 89 11.84 -14.19 -5.59
CA SER A 89 11.32 -14.06 -4.23
C SER A 89 12.42 -14.08 -3.18
N ILE A 90 12.07 -13.64 -1.97
CA ILE A 90 13.01 -13.54 -0.84
C ILE A 90 12.37 -14.13 0.38
N LEU A 91 12.92 -15.24 0.86
CA LEU A 91 12.47 -15.91 2.07
C LEU A 91 13.42 -15.60 3.24
N PHE A 92 12.85 -15.08 4.32
CA PHE A 92 13.55 -14.82 5.56
C PHE A 92 13.53 -16.08 6.43
N ASN A 93 14.61 -16.38 7.16
CA ASN A 93 14.66 -17.54 8.08
C ASN A 93 13.64 -17.48 9.23
N ILE A 94 13.04 -16.31 9.44
CA ILE A 94 12.00 -16.05 10.44
C ILE A 94 10.58 -16.23 9.90
N GLY A 95 10.40 -16.58 8.61
CA GLY A 95 9.08 -16.86 8.04
C GLY A 95 8.67 -15.95 6.89
N PRO A 96 8.74 -14.61 7.03
CA PRO A 96 8.28 -13.69 6.00
C PRO A 96 8.86 -13.96 4.62
N GLU A 97 8.07 -13.68 3.59
CA GLU A 97 8.49 -13.68 2.18
C GLU A 97 8.16 -12.34 1.52
N ILE A 98 9.09 -11.82 0.72
CA ILE A 98 8.86 -10.68 -0.18
C ILE A 98 8.88 -11.20 -1.61
N TYR A 99 7.86 -10.88 -2.41
CA TYR A 99 7.75 -11.25 -3.82
C TYR A 99 6.93 -10.22 -4.58
N PHE A 100 6.99 -10.21 -5.91
CA PHE A 100 5.98 -9.50 -6.70
C PHE A 100 4.83 -10.46 -7.00
N GLY A 101 3.59 -10.09 -6.68
CA GLY A 101 2.38 -10.88 -6.91
C GLY A 101 1.48 -10.27 -7.98
N GLU A 102 0.17 -10.42 -7.81
CA GLU A 102 -0.84 -9.93 -8.75
C GLU A 102 -0.89 -8.40 -8.77
N TYR A 103 -0.55 -7.72 -7.67
CA TYR A 103 -0.72 -6.27 -7.55
C TYR A 103 0.59 -5.52 -7.27
N GLY A 104 1.72 -6.14 -7.60
CA GLY A 104 3.05 -5.56 -7.44
C GLY A 104 3.80 -6.18 -6.27
N LEU A 105 4.59 -5.40 -5.54
CA LEU A 105 5.36 -5.90 -4.42
C LEU A 105 4.45 -6.28 -3.25
N GLU A 106 4.53 -7.54 -2.84
CA GLU A 106 3.69 -8.17 -1.83
C GLU A 106 4.56 -8.86 -0.77
N THR A 107 3.93 -9.12 0.38
CA THR A 107 4.55 -9.81 1.51
C THR A 107 3.63 -10.92 2.02
N ASP A 108 4.16 -12.13 2.18
CA ASP A 108 3.53 -13.15 3.03
C ASP A 108 4.21 -13.10 4.40
N ASP A 109 3.50 -12.57 5.40
CA ASP A 109 4.01 -12.41 6.76
C ASP A 109 2.91 -12.60 7.80
N LYS A 110 2.71 -13.84 8.18
CA LYS A 110 1.66 -14.26 9.12
C LYS A 110 1.85 -13.74 10.54
N GLU A 111 3.08 -13.41 10.90
CA GLU A 111 3.43 -13.00 12.27
C GLU A 111 3.62 -11.48 12.39
N GLY A 112 3.45 -10.71 11.30
CA GLY A 112 3.63 -9.26 11.30
C GLY A 112 5.03 -8.86 11.77
N GLN A 113 6.05 -9.35 11.10
CA GLN A 113 7.47 -9.14 11.35
C GLN A 113 8.17 -8.24 10.32
N LEU A 114 7.51 -7.84 9.25
CA LEU A 114 7.93 -6.87 8.25
C LEU A 114 6.99 -5.66 8.30
N ALA A 115 7.56 -4.47 8.30
CA ALA A 115 6.84 -3.21 8.12
C ALA A 115 7.36 -2.50 6.87
N GLY A 116 6.47 -2.18 5.93
CA GLY A 116 6.78 -1.28 4.83
C GLY A 116 7.05 0.13 5.37
N ILE A 117 8.06 0.82 4.83
CA ILE A 117 8.42 2.17 5.25
C ILE A 117 8.33 3.21 4.13
N GLY A 118 7.92 4.41 4.52
CA GLY A 118 7.76 5.59 3.67
C GLY A 118 7.91 6.90 4.46
N GLY A 119 7.96 8.02 3.75
CA GLY A 119 7.90 9.37 4.32
C GLY A 119 8.94 9.59 5.43
N LYS A 120 8.47 9.92 6.64
CA LYS A 120 9.34 10.20 7.80
C LYS A 120 10.35 9.08 8.13
N PHE A 121 10.07 7.83 7.76
CA PHE A 121 10.98 6.72 8.01
C PHE A 121 12.13 6.66 7.00
N TRP A 122 11.93 7.15 5.77
CA TRP A 122 13.02 7.30 4.81
C TRP A 122 14.05 8.30 5.34
N GLU A 123 13.58 9.43 5.87
CA GLU A 123 14.45 10.42 6.54
C GLU A 123 15.12 9.83 7.79
N LYS A 124 14.35 9.16 8.65
CA LYS A 124 14.86 8.57 9.91
C LYS A 124 16.05 7.63 9.66
N TYR A 125 15.98 6.81 8.62
CA TYR A 125 17.01 5.81 8.31
C TYR A 125 17.97 6.27 7.20
N ASN A 126 17.90 7.53 6.76
CA ASN A 126 18.69 8.05 5.64
C ASN A 126 18.64 7.12 4.42
N VAL A 127 17.45 6.65 4.06
CA VAL A 127 17.24 5.76 2.91
C VAL A 127 17.68 6.50 1.63
N PRO A 128 18.53 5.92 0.78
CA PRO A 128 18.95 6.55 -0.47
C PRO A 128 17.78 6.90 -1.38
N ASP A 129 17.86 8.05 -2.06
CA ASP A 129 16.79 8.56 -2.94
C ASP A 129 16.46 7.66 -4.14
N ASP A 130 17.37 6.74 -4.48
CA ASP A 130 17.22 5.80 -5.58
C ASP A 130 16.65 4.44 -5.15
N VAL A 131 16.19 4.32 -3.90
CA VAL A 131 15.47 3.14 -3.39
C VAL A 131 13.98 3.24 -3.73
N GLU A 132 13.43 2.20 -4.34
CA GLU A 132 12.01 2.14 -4.69
C GLU A 132 11.13 1.58 -3.56
N TYR A 133 11.67 0.66 -2.74
CA TYR A 133 10.93 0.05 -1.63
C TYR A 133 11.79 -0.08 -0.37
N GLY A 134 11.17 0.08 0.79
CA GLY A 134 11.86 -0.09 2.07
C GLY A 134 11.05 -0.92 3.05
N PHE A 135 11.73 -1.79 3.79
CA PHE A 135 11.13 -2.52 4.91
C PHE A 135 12.00 -2.49 6.17
N VAL A 136 11.34 -2.59 7.31
CA VAL A 136 11.96 -2.81 8.61
C VAL A 136 11.51 -4.17 9.14
N ILE A 137 12.46 -5.00 9.54
CA ILE A 137 12.22 -6.27 10.23
C ILE A 137 12.08 -5.96 11.72
N VAL A 138 10.94 -6.31 12.28
CA VAL A 138 10.53 -6.00 13.65
C VAL A 138 10.13 -7.27 14.41
N PRO A 139 9.99 -7.21 15.75
CA PRO A 139 9.45 -8.33 16.51
C PRO A 139 8.02 -8.71 16.05
N PRO A 140 7.58 -9.96 16.29
CA PRO A 140 6.22 -10.41 15.95
C PRO A 140 5.12 -9.48 16.46
N GLY A 141 4.12 -9.23 15.61
CA GLY A 141 2.97 -8.37 15.87
C GLY A 141 3.28 -6.88 15.87
N LYS A 142 4.46 -6.46 15.39
CA LYS A 142 4.85 -5.04 15.28
C LYS A 142 4.93 -4.54 13.85
N GLY A 143 4.92 -5.44 12.89
CA GLY A 143 4.91 -5.16 11.46
C GLY A 143 3.51 -4.94 10.92
N ASP A 144 3.44 -4.89 9.60
CA ASP A 144 2.18 -4.81 8.89
C ASP A 144 1.52 -6.20 8.91
N ILE A 145 0.31 -6.26 9.44
CA ILE A 145 -0.51 -7.48 9.42
C ILE A 145 -1.54 -7.26 8.34
N ALA A 146 -1.66 -8.20 7.40
CA ALA A 146 -2.79 -8.24 6.50
C ALA A 146 -4.05 -8.42 7.36
N THR A 147 -4.85 -7.35 7.51
CA THR A 147 -6.19 -7.47 8.07
C THR A 147 -7.03 -8.23 7.07
N GLU A 148 -7.30 -9.51 7.35
CA GLU A 148 -8.38 -10.28 6.71
C GLU A 148 -9.74 -9.58 6.87
#